data_AF-A0A9D0VC15-F1
#
_entry.id   AF-A0A9D0VC15-F1
#
_cell.length_a   1.000
_cell.length_b   1.000
_cell.length_c   1.000
_cell.angle_alpha   90.00
_cell.angle_beta   90.00
_cell.angle_gamma   90.00
#
_symmetry.space_group_name_H-M   'P 1'
#
loop_
_entity.id
_entity.type
_entity.pdbx_description
1 polymer ?
#
loop_
_entity_poly.entity_id
_entity_poly.type
_entity_poly.pdbx_seq_one_letter_code
_entity_poly.pdbx_strand_id
1 'polypeptide(L)'
;MRRSAIWVQLQASTGGWSGHLVPGRSDRIQVRFPHGSGPTKLPLGEEVEVGFAQRGMVTAVQDRGRLFRVDRRREDALECTIELDHPDRLSRGVRGAVIDQRPNLRQWLRAEVGREETVIVPVTLPDAPPSAQRIVGRLLDGGAGGLGLSFPLVAEPRLCVAERLRAVVPLPGLKGAGEWVCEVRYRSLIESDEQHVRYGLQFVSDGVAVDPPGPQIESLWDCGACGTRGLLAGTHACCPACGAAKVGPYRNPSWRDLAIAAVHPMCGTERICARCGVAHSTEARFCGNCGGALAEPGPDQDAISPGR
;
A
#
# COMPACT_ATOMS: atom_id res chain seq x y z
N MET A 1 6.16 -6.64 25.63
CA MET A 1 5.84 -6.08 24.30
C MET A 1 7.14 -5.88 23.52
N ARG A 2 7.34 -6.53 22.36
CA ARG A 2 8.49 -6.24 21.49
C ARG A 2 8.22 -4.89 20.82
N ARG A 3 9.11 -3.91 20.96
CA ARG A 3 9.01 -2.64 20.22
C ARG A 3 9.10 -2.96 18.73
N SER A 4 8.10 -2.56 17.95
CA SER A 4 8.14 -2.69 16.50
C SER A 4 9.35 -1.91 15.97
N ALA A 5 10.19 -2.57 15.19
CA ALA A 5 11.31 -1.89 14.55
C ALA A 5 10.78 -0.80 13.60
N ILE A 6 11.35 0.41 13.69
CA ILE A 6 11.08 1.50 12.75
C ILE A 6 12.01 1.30 11.57
N TRP A 7 11.43 1.20 10.37
CA TRP A 7 12.16 1.13 9.13
C TRP A 7 12.54 2.53 8.68
N VAL A 8 13.74 2.68 8.14
CA VAL A 8 14.25 3.93 7.56
C VAL A 8 14.59 3.66 6.10
N GLN A 9 14.00 4.45 5.20
CA GLN A 9 14.38 4.51 3.80
C GLN A 9 15.30 5.70 3.60
N LEU A 10 16.40 5.49 2.90
CA LEU A 10 17.30 6.55 2.48
C LEU A 10 17.28 6.61 0.96
N GLN A 11 17.14 7.81 0.43
CA GLN A 11 17.25 8.06 -1.00
C GLN A 11 18.33 9.11 -1.23
N ALA A 12 19.27 8.79 -2.13
CA ALA A 12 20.30 9.70 -2.60
C ALA A 12 20.29 9.76 -4.13
N SER A 13 21.18 10.57 -4.70
CA SER A 13 21.34 10.68 -6.15
C SER A 13 21.78 9.37 -6.80
N THR A 14 22.55 8.56 -6.07
CA THR A 14 23.14 7.31 -6.58
C THR A 14 22.33 6.06 -6.28
N GLY A 15 21.20 6.15 -5.58
CA GLY A 15 20.38 4.99 -5.24
C GLY A 15 19.51 5.17 -3.99
N GLY A 16 18.84 4.08 -3.61
CA GLY A 16 18.02 4.01 -2.40
C GLY A 16 18.39 2.80 -1.55
N TRP A 17 18.30 2.96 -0.23
CA TRP A 17 18.63 1.93 0.76
C TRP A 17 17.54 1.85 1.82
N SER A 18 17.43 0.71 2.49
CA SER A 18 16.47 0.51 3.56
C SER A 18 17.13 -0.20 4.73
N GLY A 19 16.89 0.30 5.93
CA GLY A 19 17.44 -0.26 7.15
C GLY A 19 16.53 -0.02 8.36
N HIS A 20 17.06 -0.32 9.53
CA HIS A 20 16.38 -0.21 10.81
C HIS A 20 16.92 0.97 11.59
N LEU A 21 16.01 1.77 12.15
CA LEU A 21 16.39 2.79 13.11
C LEU A 21 16.97 2.12 14.36
N VAL A 22 18.24 2.37 14.62
CA VAL A 22 18.90 2.06 15.87
C VAL A 22 18.60 3.20 16.84
N PRO A 23 18.08 2.92 18.05
CA PRO A 23 17.87 3.94 19.06
C PRO A 23 19.16 4.74 19.31
N GLY A 24 19.11 6.05 19.06
CA GLY A 24 20.27 6.93 19.10
C GLY A 24 20.00 8.24 19.85
N ARG A 25 20.87 9.23 19.63
CA ARG A 25 20.69 10.59 20.15
C ARG A 25 19.59 11.32 19.36
N SER A 26 19.08 12.43 19.90
CA SER A 26 17.98 13.18 19.26
C SER A 26 18.40 13.90 17.98
N ASP A 27 19.66 14.30 17.88
CA ASP A 27 20.25 15.07 16.78
C ASP A 27 20.76 14.20 15.61
N ARG A 28 20.89 12.89 15.83
CA ARG A 28 21.46 11.95 14.86
C ARG A 28 20.72 10.63 14.90
N ILE A 29 20.33 10.15 13.73
CA ILE A 29 19.79 8.80 13.61
C ILE A 29 20.90 7.84 13.24
N GLN A 30 20.84 6.66 13.84
CA GLN A 30 21.65 5.53 13.42
C GLN A 30 20.76 4.57 12.65
N VAL A 31 21.19 4.19 11.46
CA VAL A 31 20.47 3.26 10.59
C VAL A 31 21.35 2.03 10.42
N ARG A 32 20.82 0.87 10.80
CA ARG A 32 21.46 -0.43 10.57
C ARG A 32 20.88 -1.06 9.32
N PHE A 33 21.72 -1.42 8.37
CA PHE A 33 21.33 -2.08 7.14
C PHE A 33 21.52 -3.60 7.26
N PRO A 34 20.58 -4.39 6.73
CA PRO A 34 20.79 -5.81 6.49
C PRO A 34 22.05 -6.05 5.65
N HIS A 35 22.67 -7.21 5.81
CA HIS A 35 23.91 -7.61 5.13
C HIS A 35 23.91 -7.27 3.63
N GLY A 36 24.94 -6.53 3.20
CA GLY A 36 25.15 -6.16 1.79
C GLY A 36 24.18 -5.12 1.22
N SER A 37 23.18 -4.66 1.98
CA SER A 37 22.16 -3.72 1.52
C SER A 37 22.42 -2.27 1.93
N GLY A 38 23.57 -1.99 2.54
CA GLY A 38 23.95 -0.66 3.00
C GLY A 38 24.65 0.20 1.95
N PRO A 39 24.73 1.52 2.20
CA PRO A 39 25.27 2.49 1.27
C PRO A 39 26.81 2.51 1.24
N THR A 40 27.42 1.41 0.79
CA THR A 40 28.89 1.26 0.78
C THR A 40 29.63 2.25 -0.12
N LYS A 41 28.93 2.91 -1.04
CA LYS A 41 29.48 3.84 -2.04
C LYS A 41 29.01 5.28 -1.86
N LEU A 42 28.18 5.58 -0.86
CA LEU A 42 27.75 6.96 -0.63
C LEU A 42 28.93 7.77 -0.05
N PRO A 43 29.38 8.85 -0.70
CA PRO A 43 30.32 9.77 -0.10
C PRO A 43 29.78 10.37 1.20
N LEU A 44 30.68 10.54 2.19
CA LEU A 44 30.37 11.29 3.40
C LEU A 44 29.99 12.73 3.03
N GLY A 45 28.97 13.26 3.69
CA GLY A 45 28.43 14.59 3.43
C GLY A 45 27.41 14.66 2.28
N GLU A 46 27.15 13.57 1.55
CA GLU A 46 26.06 13.53 0.57
C GLU A 46 24.71 13.75 1.28
N GLU A 47 23.87 14.57 0.65
CA GLU A 47 22.50 14.79 1.09
C GLU A 47 21.66 13.56 0.78
N VAL A 48 20.95 13.09 1.80
CA VAL A 48 20.03 11.96 1.72
C VAL A 48 18.65 12.42 2.15
N GLU A 49 17.64 12.01 1.41
CA GLU A 49 16.27 12.07 1.87
C GLU A 49 16.01 10.87 2.79
N VAL A 50 15.51 11.16 3.99
CA VAL A 50 15.26 10.16 5.03
C VAL A 50 13.76 10.01 5.21
N GLY A 51 13.22 8.84 4.90
CA GLY A 51 11.84 8.46 5.15
C GLY A 51 11.73 7.45 6.28
N PHE A 52 10.68 7.56 7.10
CA PHE A 52 10.41 6.60 8.19
C PHE A 52 9.17 5.77 7.87
N ALA A 53 9.22 4.48 8.16
CA ALA A 53 8.07 3.61 8.01
C ALA A 53 7.90 2.72 9.24
N GLN A 54 6.69 2.66 9.73
CA GLN A 54 6.24 1.66 10.69
C GLN A 54 5.30 0.69 9.96
N ARG A 55 5.24 -0.58 10.40
CA ARG A 55 4.27 -1.53 9.81
C ARG A 55 2.86 -0.92 9.80
N GLY A 56 2.24 -0.87 8.62
CA GLY A 56 0.90 -0.30 8.42
C GLY A 56 0.84 1.23 8.32
N MET A 57 1.95 1.95 8.53
CA MET A 57 2.04 3.40 8.43
C MET A 57 3.36 3.80 7.77
N VAL A 58 3.31 4.28 6.54
CA VAL A 58 4.44 5.07 6.02
C VAL A 58 4.33 6.44 6.68
N THR A 59 5.11 6.67 7.73
CA THR A 59 5.17 7.98 8.36
C THR A 59 5.95 8.88 7.43
N ALA A 60 5.25 9.72 6.67
CA ALA A 60 5.81 10.67 5.71
C ALA A 60 6.60 11.82 6.39
N VAL A 61 7.45 11.51 7.36
CA VAL A 61 8.54 12.42 7.70
C VAL A 61 9.64 12.15 6.68
N GLN A 62 9.57 12.89 5.57
CA GLN A 62 10.75 13.12 4.73
C GLN A 62 11.52 14.25 5.38
N ASP A 63 12.66 13.92 5.99
CA ASP A 63 13.65 14.93 6.34
C ASP A 63 14.82 14.85 5.37
N ARG A 64 15.62 15.91 5.33
CA ARG A 64 16.93 15.85 4.70
C ARG A 64 17.97 15.66 5.78
N GLY A 65 18.99 14.88 5.45
CA GLY A 65 20.14 14.69 6.30
C GLY A 65 21.39 14.56 5.47
N ARG A 66 22.53 14.59 6.15
CA ARG A 66 23.83 14.33 5.56
C ARG A 66 24.40 13.06 6.14
N LEU A 67 24.94 12.23 5.26
CA LEU A 67 25.63 11.03 5.70
C LEU A 67 26.89 11.43 6.49
N PHE A 68 26.83 11.30 7.81
CA PHE A 68 27.89 11.75 8.70
C PHE A 68 28.97 10.68 8.86
N ARG A 69 28.57 9.41 8.94
CA ARG A 69 29.50 8.30 9.20
C ARG A 69 28.95 6.98 8.68
N VAL A 70 29.83 6.14 8.13
CA VAL A 70 29.55 4.75 7.78
C VAL A 70 30.51 3.85 8.54
N ASP A 71 30.00 3.05 9.46
CA ASP A 71 30.76 2.07 10.22
C ASP A 71 30.48 0.66 9.68
N ARG A 72 31.55 -0.04 9.28
CA ARG A 72 31.49 -1.49 9.04
C ARG A 72 31.63 -2.21 10.39
N ARG A 73 30.60 -2.94 10.81
CA ARG A 73 30.71 -3.82 11.98
C ARG A 73 31.24 -5.20 11.57
N ARG A 74 31.81 -5.91 12.56
CA ARG A 74 32.51 -7.21 12.39
C ARG A 74 31.62 -8.34 11.85
N GLU A 75 30.31 -8.21 11.94
CA GLU A 75 29.33 -9.22 11.52
C GLU A 75 28.64 -8.81 10.22
N ASP A 76 29.38 -8.29 9.22
CA ASP A 76 28.88 -7.95 7.86
C ASP A 76 27.64 -7.03 7.74
N ALA A 77 27.12 -6.52 8.85
CA ALA A 77 26.12 -5.48 8.92
C ALA A 77 26.78 -4.10 8.81
N LEU A 78 26.19 -3.25 7.98
CA LEU A 78 26.59 -1.85 7.83
C LEU A 78 25.73 -1.00 8.77
N GLU A 79 26.36 -0.19 9.61
CA GLU A 79 25.66 0.85 10.36
C GLU A 79 26.09 2.21 9.82
N CYS A 80 25.13 3.07 9.51
CA CYS A 80 25.40 4.45 9.13
C CYS A 80 24.81 5.39 10.18
N THR A 81 25.55 6.44 10.52
CA THR A 81 25.03 7.57 11.29
C THR A 81 24.73 8.69 10.32
N ILE A 82 23.51 9.21 10.40
CA ILE A 82 23.02 10.31 9.56
C ILE A 82 22.71 11.46 10.50
N GLU A 83 23.32 12.59 10.19
CA GLU A 83 23.02 13.84 10.84
C GLU A 83 21.86 14.47 10.10
N LEU A 84 20.79 14.78 10.81
CA LEU A 84 19.56 15.30 10.22
C LEU A 84 19.58 16.82 10.26
N ASP A 85 19.01 17.45 9.25
CA ASP A 85 18.92 18.91 9.22
C ASP A 85 17.90 19.43 10.25
N HIS A 86 16.87 18.62 10.57
CA HIS A 86 15.77 19.02 11.46
C HIS A 86 15.39 17.93 12.47
N PRO A 87 16.28 17.54 13.40
CA PRO A 87 16.05 16.45 14.36
C PRO A 87 14.78 16.62 15.22
N ASP A 88 14.41 17.86 15.52
CA ASP A 88 13.23 18.18 16.32
C ASP A 88 11.92 17.75 15.63
N ARG A 89 11.90 17.66 14.28
CA ARG A 89 10.74 17.17 13.52
C ARG A 89 10.46 15.70 13.80
N LEU A 90 11.48 14.89 14.08
CA LEU A 90 11.31 13.49 14.45
C LEU A 90 10.81 13.31 15.88
N SER A 91 11.30 14.13 16.80
CA SER A 91 10.91 14.02 18.22
C SER A 91 9.41 14.23 18.41
N ARG A 92 8.80 15.13 17.62
CA ARG A 92 7.34 15.39 17.60
C ARG A 92 6.55 14.30 16.88
N GLY A 93 7.06 13.79 15.75
CA GLY A 93 6.40 12.72 14.99
C GLY A 93 6.41 11.35 15.69
N VAL A 94 7.43 11.06 16.50
CA VAL A 94 7.64 9.75 17.14
C VAL A 94 7.09 9.67 18.56
N ARG A 95 7.01 10.78 19.33
CA ARG A 95 6.63 10.75 20.76
C ARG A 95 5.15 11.06 21.07
N GLY A 96 4.34 11.49 20.11
CA GLY A 96 2.91 11.64 20.32
C GLY A 96 2.33 12.76 19.49
N ALA A 97 1.31 12.41 18.70
CA ALA A 97 0.31 13.31 18.10
C ALA A 97 0.83 14.61 17.47
N VAL A 98 1.06 14.57 16.16
CA VAL A 98 0.33 15.28 15.09
C VAL A 98 1.15 14.98 13.85
N ILE A 99 0.66 14.03 13.04
CA ILE A 99 1.17 13.84 11.69
C ILE A 99 0.81 15.13 10.98
N ASP A 100 1.81 16.02 10.81
CA ASP A 100 1.70 17.14 9.87
C ASP A 100 1.15 16.56 8.57
N GLN A 101 0.01 17.08 8.09
CA GLN A 101 -0.80 16.51 7.01
C GLN A 101 -0.10 16.63 5.65
N ARG A 102 1.14 16.17 5.55
CA ARG A 102 1.78 15.89 4.28
C ARG A 102 1.19 14.60 3.73
N PRO A 103 0.93 14.54 2.42
CA PRO A 103 0.21 13.43 1.82
C PRO A 103 0.92 12.14 2.17
N ASN A 104 0.13 11.16 2.59
CA ASN A 104 0.53 9.78 2.74
C ASN A 104 1.43 9.42 1.53
N LEU A 105 2.72 9.09 1.75
CA LEU A 105 3.67 8.84 0.64
C LEU A 105 3.18 7.72 -0.28
N ARG A 106 2.28 6.88 0.23
CA ARG A 106 1.45 6.02 -0.60
C ARG A 106 0.21 6.80 -1.01
N GLN A 107 0.15 7.13 -2.31
CA GLN A 107 -1.10 7.56 -2.95
C GLN A 107 -2.20 6.48 -2.84
N TRP A 108 -1.81 5.21 -2.64
CA TRP A 108 -2.69 4.05 -2.69
C TRP A 108 -2.59 3.17 -1.44
N LEU A 109 -3.74 2.79 -0.87
CA LEU A 109 -3.81 1.77 0.18
C LEU A 109 -3.34 0.41 -0.38
N ARG A 110 -2.66 -0.39 0.45
CA ARG A 110 -2.25 -1.76 0.11
C ARG A 110 -2.87 -2.72 1.12
N ALA A 111 -3.45 -3.80 0.63
CA ALA A 111 -3.92 -4.90 1.46
C ALA A 111 -2.82 -5.95 1.57
N GLU A 112 -2.58 -6.41 2.79
CA GLU A 112 -1.68 -7.55 3.04
C GLU A 112 -2.42 -8.86 2.70
N VAL A 113 -1.69 -9.77 2.06
CA VAL A 113 -2.10 -11.17 1.92
C VAL A 113 -1.78 -11.85 3.24
N GLY A 114 -2.77 -12.53 3.84
CA GLY A 114 -2.58 -13.21 5.11
C GLY A 114 -1.43 -14.23 5.05
N ARG A 115 -0.70 -14.43 6.14
CA ARG A 115 0.44 -15.38 6.17
C ARG A 115 0.03 -16.83 5.85
N GLU A 116 -1.21 -17.19 6.18
CA GLU A 116 -1.78 -18.50 5.86
C GLU A 116 -2.25 -18.61 4.41
N GLU A 117 -2.32 -17.49 3.68
CA GLU A 117 -2.69 -17.44 2.28
C GLU A 117 -1.41 -17.40 1.44
N THR A 118 -1.22 -18.43 0.61
CA THR A 118 -0.17 -18.44 -0.40
C THR A 118 -0.83 -18.14 -1.74
N VAL A 119 -0.83 -16.86 -2.11
CA VAL A 119 -1.24 -16.44 -3.46
C VAL A 119 -0.02 -16.50 -4.36
N ILE A 120 -0.07 -17.39 -5.33
CA ILE A 120 0.98 -17.61 -6.33
C ILE A 120 0.72 -16.71 -7.53
N VAL A 121 1.71 -15.90 -7.88
CA VAL A 121 1.68 -14.97 -9.02
C VAL A 121 2.67 -15.46 -10.06
N PRO A 122 2.19 -16.01 -11.20
CA PRO A 122 3.02 -16.24 -12.36
C PRO A 122 3.56 -14.92 -12.88
N VAL A 123 4.87 -14.88 -13.11
CA VAL A 123 5.57 -13.74 -13.68
C VAL A 123 6.26 -14.18 -14.97
N THR A 124 6.02 -13.42 -16.05
CA THR A 124 6.65 -13.58 -17.36
C THR A 124 7.68 -12.48 -17.59
N LEU A 125 8.92 -12.86 -17.87
CA LEU A 125 9.99 -11.92 -18.27
C LEU A 125 9.97 -11.73 -19.79
N PRO A 126 9.87 -10.48 -20.30
CA PRO A 126 9.65 -10.22 -21.73
C PRO A 126 10.78 -10.74 -22.63
N ASP A 127 12.02 -10.72 -22.15
CA ASP A 127 13.21 -11.06 -22.95
C ASP A 127 13.85 -12.41 -22.56
N ALA A 128 13.20 -13.19 -21.70
CA ALA A 128 13.72 -14.50 -21.29
C ALA A 128 13.38 -15.59 -22.32
N PRO A 129 14.19 -16.66 -22.43
CA PRO A 129 13.83 -17.83 -23.22
C PRO A 129 12.58 -18.52 -22.64
N PRO A 130 11.74 -19.20 -23.44
CA PRO A 130 10.46 -19.77 -23.00
C PRO A 130 10.54 -20.67 -21.75
N SER A 131 11.65 -21.39 -21.57
CA SER A 131 11.90 -22.23 -20.40
C SER A 131 12.23 -21.46 -19.11
N ALA A 132 12.70 -20.22 -19.22
CA ALA A 132 13.00 -19.32 -18.11
C ALA A 132 11.96 -18.19 -17.97
N GLN A 133 10.96 -18.14 -18.85
CA GLN A 133 9.98 -17.07 -18.88
C GLN A 133 9.09 -17.08 -17.65
N ARG A 134 8.77 -18.24 -17.07
CA ARG A 134 7.79 -18.33 -15.97
C ARG A 134 8.47 -18.58 -14.62
N ILE A 135 8.43 -17.56 -13.78
CA ILE A 135 8.76 -17.68 -12.36
C ILE A 135 7.48 -17.52 -11.52
N VAL A 136 7.53 -18.05 -10.31
CA VAL A 136 6.39 -18.04 -9.38
C VAL A 136 6.79 -17.27 -8.13
N GLY A 137 6.16 -16.10 -7.94
CA GLY A 137 6.32 -15.30 -6.73
C GLY A 137 5.17 -15.55 -5.76
N ARG A 138 5.45 -15.50 -4.46
CA ARG A 138 4.42 -15.42 -3.42
C ARG A 138 4.03 -13.96 -3.24
N LEU A 139 2.76 -13.64 -3.41
CA LEU A 139 2.23 -12.32 -3.15
C LEU A 139 2.19 -12.04 -1.64
N LEU A 140 2.77 -10.91 -1.24
CA LEU A 140 2.81 -10.42 0.14
C LEU A 140 1.71 -9.39 0.40
N ASP A 141 1.55 -8.45 -0.53
CA ASP A 141 0.57 -7.38 -0.46
C ASP A 141 0.33 -6.81 -1.87
N GLY A 142 -0.76 -6.09 -2.04
CA GLY A 142 -1.05 -5.41 -3.29
C GLY A 142 -2.03 -4.26 -3.10
N GLY A 143 -2.05 -3.37 -4.08
CA GLY A 143 -3.01 -2.28 -4.15
C GLY A 143 -3.12 -1.72 -5.56
N ALA A 144 -3.83 -0.61 -5.71
CA ALA A 144 -3.98 0.05 -7.01
C ALA A 144 -2.61 0.40 -7.62
N GLY A 145 -1.64 0.91 -6.84
CA GLY A 145 -0.34 1.27 -7.41
C GLY A 145 0.59 0.09 -7.77
N GLY A 146 0.29 -1.15 -7.40
CA GLY A 146 1.17 -2.30 -7.66
C GLY A 146 1.20 -3.38 -6.58
N LEU A 147 2.24 -4.20 -6.57
CA LEU A 147 2.32 -5.46 -5.83
C LEU A 147 3.60 -5.60 -5.01
N GLY A 148 3.57 -6.46 -4.00
CA GLY A 148 4.72 -6.91 -3.25
C GLY A 148 4.85 -8.40 -3.47
N LEU A 149 5.89 -8.85 -4.17
CA LEU A 149 6.17 -10.27 -4.36
C LEU A 149 7.35 -10.69 -3.49
N SER A 150 7.36 -11.95 -3.07
CA SER A 150 8.49 -12.60 -2.43
C SER A 150 8.89 -13.85 -3.19
N PHE A 151 10.20 -14.10 -3.21
CA PHE A 151 10.81 -15.30 -3.77
C PHE A 151 11.78 -15.87 -2.75
N PRO A 152 11.90 -17.21 -2.67
CA PRO A 152 13.01 -17.81 -1.94
C PRO A 152 14.35 -17.31 -2.52
N LEU A 153 15.33 -17.01 -1.67
CA LEU A 153 16.65 -16.48 -2.05
C LEU A 153 17.37 -17.43 -3.02
N VAL A 154 17.20 -18.74 -2.83
CA VAL A 154 17.75 -19.78 -3.72
C VAL A 154 17.08 -19.85 -5.09
N ALA A 155 15.85 -19.35 -5.20
CA ALA A 155 15.05 -19.31 -6.42
C ALA A 155 14.82 -17.86 -6.89
N GLU A 156 15.66 -16.93 -6.43
CA GLU A 156 15.50 -15.52 -6.72
C GLU A 156 15.75 -15.25 -8.21
N PRO A 157 14.82 -14.56 -8.90
CA PRO A 157 14.98 -14.24 -10.32
C PRO A 157 16.05 -13.18 -10.61
N ARG A 158 16.60 -12.51 -9.58
CA ARG A 158 17.60 -11.44 -9.66
C ARG A 158 17.19 -10.26 -10.55
N LEU A 159 15.92 -9.87 -10.47
CA LEU A 159 15.39 -8.74 -11.23
C LEU A 159 16.07 -7.43 -10.82
N CYS A 160 16.36 -6.59 -11.80
CA CYS A 160 16.92 -5.25 -11.63
C CYS A 160 15.82 -4.23 -11.35
N VAL A 161 16.18 -3.13 -10.68
CA VAL A 161 15.29 -1.96 -10.58
C VAL A 161 15.06 -1.40 -11.99
N ALA A 162 13.83 -0.93 -12.25
CA ALA A 162 13.30 -0.52 -13.55
C ALA A 162 13.09 -1.66 -14.57
N GLU A 163 13.41 -2.91 -14.22
CA GLU A 163 13.08 -4.05 -15.07
C GLU A 163 11.57 -4.25 -15.15
N ARG A 164 11.08 -4.59 -16.35
CA ARG A 164 9.66 -4.80 -16.61
C ARG A 164 9.34 -6.28 -16.70
N LEU A 165 8.21 -6.66 -16.10
CA LEU A 165 7.70 -8.02 -16.08
C LEU A 165 6.20 -8.03 -16.25
N ARG A 166 5.64 -9.13 -16.70
CA ARG A 166 4.19 -9.36 -16.75
C ARG A 166 3.78 -10.25 -15.58
N ALA A 167 2.89 -9.78 -14.72
CA ALA A 167 2.38 -10.53 -13.59
C ALA A 167 0.91 -10.89 -13.82
N VAL A 168 0.56 -12.17 -13.70
CA VAL A 168 -0.85 -12.61 -13.71
C VAL A 168 -1.34 -12.59 -12.29
N VAL A 169 -2.07 -11.53 -11.91
CA VAL A 169 -2.47 -11.32 -10.52
C VAL A 169 -3.89 -11.84 -10.33
N PRO A 170 -4.10 -12.86 -9.47
CA PRO A 170 -5.43 -13.26 -9.07
C PRO A 170 -5.94 -12.29 -7.99
N LEU A 171 -6.30 -11.07 -8.40
CA LEU A 171 -6.94 -10.09 -7.51
C LEU A 171 -8.43 -10.43 -7.38
N PRO A 172 -8.91 -10.86 -6.20
CA PRO A 172 -10.32 -11.14 -6.00
C PRO A 172 -11.15 -9.86 -6.24
N GLY A 173 -12.19 -9.96 -7.07
CA GLY A 173 -13.18 -8.90 -7.34
C GLY A 173 -12.77 -7.76 -8.28
N LEU A 174 -11.50 -7.68 -8.71
CA LEU A 174 -11.19 -6.96 -9.95
C LEU A 174 -11.69 -7.81 -11.12
N LYS A 175 -12.71 -7.33 -11.84
CA LYS A 175 -13.16 -7.98 -13.08
C LYS A 175 -11.98 -8.05 -14.05
N GLY A 176 -11.47 -9.25 -14.25
CA GLY A 176 -10.25 -9.52 -15.01
C GLY A 176 -9.11 -9.90 -14.07
N ALA A 177 -8.89 -11.21 -13.88
CA ALA A 177 -7.56 -11.72 -13.59
C ALA A 177 -6.68 -11.39 -14.81
N GLY A 178 -6.22 -10.14 -14.85
CA GLY A 178 -5.48 -9.58 -15.96
C GLY A 178 -4.01 -9.92 -15.84
N GLU A 179 -3.36 -10.07 -16.98
CA GLU A 179 -1.91 -9.92 -17.04
C GLU A 179 -1.59 -8.42 -16.91
N TRP A 180 -0.78 -8.07 -15.92
CA TRP A 180 -0.37 -6.69 -15.64
C TRP A 180 1.09 -6.51 -15.99
N VAL A 181 1.42 -5.47 -16.75
CA VAL A 181 2.82 -5.05 -16.90
C VAL A 181 3.22 -4.29 -15.64
N CYS A 182 4.31 -4.73 -15.02
CA CYS A 182 4.84 -4.19 -13.79
C CYS A 182 6.29 -3.76 -14.01
N GLU A 183 6.71 -2.71 -13.32
CA GLU A 183 8.10 -2.29 -13.21
C GLU A 183 8.61 -2.55 -11.78
N VAL A 184 9.82 -3.09 -11.66
CA VAL A 184 10.49 -3.30 -10.37
C VAL A 184 10.94 -1.96 -9.81
N ARG A 185 10.39 -1.57 -8.66
CA ARG A 185 10.73 -0.31 -7.98
C ARG A 185 11.79 -0.49 -6.90
N TYR A 186 11.75 -1.61 -6.19
CA TYR A 186 12.76 -1.92 -5.18
C TYR A 186 12.90 -3.42 -4.95
N ARG A 187 14.04 -3.78 -4.37
CA ARG A 187 14.39 -5.13 -3.93
C ARG A 187 14.89 -5.04 -2.48
N SER A 188 14.43 -5.93 -1.61
CA SER A 188 14.79 -5.93 -0.18
C SER A 188 14.80 -7.36 0.37
N LEU A 189 15.66 -7.65 1.33
CA LEU A 189 15.64 -8.92 2.07
C LEU A 189 14.52 -8.89 3.13
N ILE A 190 13.85 -10.02 3.35
CA ILE A 190 12.84 -10.17 4.40
C ILE A 190 13.51 -10.72 5.66
N GLU A 191 13.83 -9.88 6.64
CA GLU A 191 14.57 -10.32 7.83
C GLU A 191 13.87 -11.42 8.65
N SER A 192 12.53 -11.43 8.69
CA SER A 192 11.80 -12.44 9.48
C SER A 192 11.81 -13.83 8.85
N ASP A 193 12.33 -13.94 7.64
CA ASP A 193 12.33 -15.13 6.81
C ASP A 193 13.63 -15.07 6.00
N GLU A 194 14.76 -15.39 6.68
CA GLU A 194 16.16 -15.21 6.22
C GLU A 194 16.49 -15.87 4.87
N GLN A 195 15.50 -16.45 4.20
CA GLN A 195 15.60 -17.11 2.91
C GLN A 195 14.65 -16.51 1.88
N HIS A 196 14.14 -15.29 2.06
CA HIS A 196 13.27 -14.64 1.08
C HIS A 196 13.71 -13.22 0.69
N VAL A 197 13.54 -12.92 -0.60
CA VAL A 197 13.72 -11.58 -1.18
C VAL A 197 12.36 -11.04 -1.57
N ARG A 198 12.08 -9.81 -1.18
CA ARG A 198 10.90 -9.04 -1.56
C ARG A 198 11.22 -8.11 -2.72
N TYR A 199 10.32 -8.08 -3.70
CA TYR A 199 10.26 -7.10 -4.76
C TYR A 199 9.02 -6.23 -4.60
N GLY A 200 9.21 -4.91 -4.66
CA GLY A 200 8.13 -3.95 -4.83
C GLY A 200 7.93 -3.66 -6.30
N LEU A 201 6.74 -3.94 -6.80
CA LEU A 201 6.35 -3.77 -8.19
C LEU A 201 5.34 -2.63 -8.31
N GLN A 202 5.45 -1.83 -9.37
CA GLN A 202 4.48 -0.79 -9.73
C GLN A 202 3.83 -1.15 -11.06
N PHE A 203 2.51 -0.96 -11.18
CA PHE A 203 1.82 -1.16 -12.46
C PHE A 203 2.17 -0.04 -13.45
N VAL A 204 2.40 -0.41 -14.71
CA VAL A 204 2.72 0.54 -15.79
C VAL A 204 1.90 0.21 -17.04
N SER A 205 1.47 1.24 -17.78
CA SER A 205 0.92 1.12 -19.15
C SER A 205 1.72 2.03 -20.06
N ASP A 206 2.17 1.52 -21.20
CA ASP A 206 2.96 2.28 -22.18
C ASP A 206 4.19 3.00 -21.59
N GLY A 207 4.73 2.42 -20.51
CA GLY A 207 5.88 2.97 -19.78
C GLY A 207 5.58 4.16 -18.87
N VAL A 208 4.31 4.51 -18.69
CA VAL A 208 3.86 5.49 -17.70
C VAL A 208 3.28 4.73 -16.50
N ALA A 209 3.56 5.20 -15.29
CA ALA A 209 2.88 4.73 -14.10
C ALA A 209 1.39 4.98 -14.27
N VAL A 210 0.60 3.91 -14.28
CA VAL A 210 -0.86 4.05 -14.33
C VAL A 210 -1.39 4.11 -12.91
N ASP A 211 -2.20 5.13 -12.65
CA ASP A 211 -3.28 4.99 -11.70
C ASP A 211 -4.22 3.98 -12.35
N PRO A 212 -4.29 2.71 -11.91
CA PRO A 212 -5.15 1.79 -12.59
C PRO A 212 -6.59 2.32 -12.48
N PRO A 213 -7.44 2.06 -13.47
CA PRO A 213 -8.88 2.25 -13.38
C PRO A 213 -9.54 1.29 -12.35
N GLY A 214 -8.76 0.78 -11.40
CA GLY A 214 -9.19 -0.14 -10.37
C GLY A 214 -9.98 0.58 -9.28
N PRO A 215 -10.79 -0.17 -8.53
CA PRO A 215 -11.57 0.37 -7.45
C PRO A 215 -10.66 1.02 -6.42
N GLN A 216 -11.06 2.20 -5.94
CA GLN A 216 -10.33 2.86 -4.87
C GLN A 216 -10.32 1.94 -3.65
N ILE A 217 -9.12 1.53 -3.26
CA ILE A 217 -8.93 0.70 -2.08
C ILE A 217 -9.07 1.63 -0.87
N GLU A 218 -10.23 1.58 -0.24
CA GLU A 218 -10.52 2.35 0.96
C GLU A 218 -10.34 1.49 2.22
N SER A 219 -10.11 2.16 3.35
CA SER A 219 -10.28 1.50 4.65
C SER A 219 -11.72 1.03 4.81
N LEU A 220 -11.93 0.00 5.63
CA LEU A 220 -13.26 -0.51 5.94
C LEU A 220 -13.66 -0.16 7.37
N TRP A 221 -14.96 -0.05 7.60
CA TRP A 221 -15.56 0.06 8.92
C TRP A 221 -16.80 -0.84 9.02
N ASP A 222 -17.15 -1.20 10.24
CA ASP A 222 -18.36 -1.99 10.52
C ASP A 222 -19.32 -1.11 11.33
N CYS A 223 -20.60 -1.14 10.97
CA CYS A 223 -21.61 -0.34 11.63
C CYS A 223 -21.93 -0.91 13.02
N GLY A 224 -21.61 -0.16 14.08
CA GLY A 224 -21.94 -0.55 15.45
C GLY A 224 -23.44 -0.60 15.77
N ALA A 225 -24.29 0.08 14.97
CA ALA A 225 -25.73 0.15 15.23
C ALA A 225 -26.50 -1.07 14.69
N CYS A 226 -26.22 -1.51 13.46
CA CYS A 226 -26.93 -2.62 12.82
C CYS A 226 -26.04 -3.83 12.50
N GLY A 227 -24.73 -3.75 12.76
CA GLY A 227 -23.79 -4.83 12.53
C GLY A 227 -23.36 -5.03 11.07
N THR A 228 -23.82 -4.21 10.12
CA THR A 228 -23.35 -4.28 8.72
C THR A 228 -21.84 -4.12 8.64
N ARG A 229 -21.17 -5.08 8.01
CA ARG A 229 -19.71 -5.14 7.93
C ARG A 229 -19.18 -4.69 6.58
N GLY A 230 -17.92 -4.27 6.55
CA GLY A 230 -17.16 -4.03 5.32
C GLY A 230 -17.59 -2.76 4.57
N LEU A 231 -18.10 -1.76 5.30
CA LEU A 231 -18.48 -0.49 4.71
C LEU A 231 -17.23 0.29 4.28
N LEU A 232 -17.24 0.79 3.06
CA LEU A 232 -16.20 1.65 2.50
C LEU A 232 -16.09 2.97 3.28
N ALA A 233 -14.92 3.26 3.85
CA ALA A 233 -14.75 4.38 4.78
C ALA A 233 -14.70 5.75 4.09
N GLY A 234 -14.13 5.87 2.89
CA GLY A 234 -14.15 7.11 2.11
C GLY A 234 -15.52 7.37 1.48
N THR A 235 -16.20 6.32 1.05
CA THR A 235 -17.49 6.41 0.35
C THR A 235 -18.70 6.52 1.31
N HIS A 236 -18.72 5.78 2.42
CA HIS A 236 -19.85 5.74 3.35
C HIS A 236 -19.57 6.54 4.63
N ALA A 237 -20.05 7.78 4.69
CA ALA A 237 -20.08 8.60 5.91
C ALA A 237 -21.18 8.16 6.90
N CYS A 238 -22.24 7.52 6.38
CA CYS A 238 -23.31 6.88 7.13
C CYS A 238 -23.49 5.43 6.65
N CYS A 239 -24.03 4.56 7.49
CA CYS A 239 -24.32 3.18 7.13
C CYS A 239 -25.50 3.13 6.13
N PRO A 240 -25.31 2.61 4.90
CA PRO A 240 -26.39 2.55 3.92
C PRO A 240 -27.54 1.59 4.31
N ALA A 241 -27.32 0.72 5.30
CA ALA A 241 -28.34 -0.21 5.78
C ALA A 241 -29.27 0.39 6.85
N CYS A 242 -28.78 1.31 7.71
CA CYS A 242 -29.54 1.84 8.85
C CYS A 242 -29.47 3.36 9.06
N GLY A 243 -28.69 4.09 8.25
CA GLY A 243 -28.53 5.54 8.34
C GLY A 243 -27.63 6.02 9.48
N ALA A 244 -27.19 5.13 10.38
CA ALA A 244 -26.32 5.49 11.49
C ALA A 244 -25.02 6.12 10.98
N ALA A 245 -24.62 7.23 11.61
CA ALA A 245 -23.35 7.87 11.32
C ALA A 245 -22.19 6.90 11.53
N LYS A 246 -21.14 7.10 10.76
CA LYS A 246 -19.91 6.34 10.92
C LYS A 246 -19.25 6.61 12.28
N VAL A 247 -19.27 5.59 13.12
CA VAL A 247 -18.65 5.60 14.45
C VAL A 247 -17.93 4.26 14.63
N GLY A 248 -16.63 4.30 14.90
CA GLY A 248 -15.86 3.10 15.22
C GLY A 248 -14.47 3.07 14.60
N PRO A 249 -13.69 2.02 14.92
CA PRO A 249 -12.35 1.86 14.42
C PRO A 249 -12.37 1.54 12.92
N TYR A 250 -11.45 2.17 12.21
CA TYR A 250 -11.13 1.83 10.83
C TYR A 250 -10.22 0.60 10.83
N ARG A 251 -10.42 -0.29 9.87
CA ARG A 251 -9.45 -1.33 9.58
C ARG A 251 -8.96 -1.22 8.14
N ASN A 252 -7.71 -1.61 7.92
CA ASN A 252 -7.23 -1.84 6.57
C ASN A 252 -7.96 -3.06 5.99
N PRO A 253 -8.35 -3.03 4.71
CA PRO A 253 -8.94 -4.20 4.07
C PRO A 253 -7.91 -5.34 4.05
N SER A 254 -8.38 -6.55 4.34
CA SER A 254 -7.64 -7.77 4.00
C SER A 254 -7.61 -7.97 2.48
N TRP A 255 -6.77 -8.89 2.00
CA TRP A 255 -6.78 -9.28 0.60
C TRP A 255 -8.16 -9.71 0.08
N ARG A 256 -8.97 -10.38 0.92
CA ARG A 256 -10.34 -10.79 0.57
C ARG A 256 -11.32 -9.62 0.52
N ASP A 257 -11.10 -8.62 1.36
CA ASP A 257 -11.94 -7.41 1.42
C ASP A 257 -11.79 -6.53 0.17
N LEU A 258 -10.69 -6.65 -0.57
CA LEU A 258 -10.50 -5.91 -1.82
C LEU A 258 -11.58 -6.24 -2.87
N ALA A 259 -12.08 -7.48 -2.87
CA ALA A 259 -13.17 -7.86 -3.76
C ALA A 259 -14.46 -7.10 -3.44
N ILE A 260 -14.69 -6.85 -2.16
CA ILE A 260 -15.87 -6.15 -1.66
C ILE A 260 -15.78 -4.67 -2.04
N ALA A 261 -14.60 -4.04 -1.97
CA ALA A 261 -14.43 -2.65 -2.40
C ALA A 261 -14.67 -2.45 -3.91
N ALA A 262 -14.36 -3.47 -4.72
CA ALA A 262 -14.56 -3.42 -6.16
C ALA A 262 -16.02 -3.38 -6.60
N VAL A 263 -16.87 -4.12 -5.89
CA VAL A 263 -18.27 -4.35 -6.25
C VAL A 263 -19.11 -4.30 -4.98
N HIS A 264 -19.00 -3.21 -4.22
CA HIS A 264 -19.67 -3.12 -2.93
C HIS A 264 -21.19 -3.10 -3.15
N PRO A 265 -21.96 -4.03 -2.54
CA PRO A 265 -23.39 -4.20 -2.86
C PRO A 265 -24.25 -2.95 -2.64
N MET A 266 -23.79 -2.01 -1.81
CA MET A 266 -24.47 -0.75 -1.49
C MET A 266 -24.12 0.43 -2.42
N CYS A 267 -23.16 0.23 -3.34
CA CYS A 267 -22.72 1.22 -4.31
C CYS A 267 -23.35 0.88 -5.67
N GLY A 268 -23.96 1.88 -6.32
CA GLY A 268 -24.72 1.69 -7.55
C GLY A 268 -25.31 3.01 -8.03
N THR A 269 -26.06 2.96 -9.12
CA THR A 269 -26.70 4.13 -9.77
C THR A 269 -28.22 4.07 -9.78
N GLU A 270 -28.80 3.07 -9.13
CA GLU A 270 -30.22 2.72 -9.22
C GLU A 270 -31.12 3.60 -8.35
N ARG A 271 -30.58 4.22 -7.29
CA ARG A 271 -31.31 5.14 -6.40
C ARG A 271 -30.54 6.43 -6.21
N ILE A 272 -31.21 7.57 -6.33
CA ILE A 272 -30.62 8.89 -6.07
C ILE A 272 -31.18 9.44 -4.77
N CYS A 273 -30.30 9.84 -3.85
CA CYS A 273 -30.73 10.48 -2.61
C CYS A 273 -31.36 11.86 -2.89
N ALA A 274 -32.64 12.02 -2.57
CA ALA A 274 -33.34 13.31 -2.73
C ALA A 274 -32.73 14.46 -1.90
N ARG A 275 -31.96 14.15 -0.85
CA ARG A 275 -31.35 15.16 0.04
C ARG A 275 -30.01 15.68 -0.46
N CYS A 276 -29.15 14.83 -1.04
CA CYS A 276 -27.79 15.22 -1.43
C CYS A 276 -27.37 14.78 -2.83
N GLY A 277 -28.26 14.17 -3.62
CA GLY A 277 -28.02 13.79 -5.02
C GLY A 277 -27.08 12.60 -5.23
N VAL A 278 -26.56 11.97 -4.17
CA VAL A 278 -25.63 10.83 -4.30
C VAL A 278 -26.39 9.58 -4.75
N ALA A 279 -25.81 8.87 -5.69
CA ALA A 279 -26.36 7.63 -6.23
C ALA A 279 -25.96 6.41 -5.39
N HIS A 280 -26.85 5.43 -5.30
CA HIS A 280 -26.75 4.22 -4.50
C HIS A 280 -27.37 3.03 -5.23
N SER A 281 -27.03 1.83 -4.77
CA SER A 281 -27.67 0.61 -5.26
C SER A 281 -29.09 0.41 -4.71
N THR A 282 -29.80 -0.57 -5.26
CA THR A 282 -31.09 -1.03 -4.76
C THR A 282 -31.00 -1.68 -3.36
N GLU A 283 -29.83 -2.15 -2.95
CA GLU A 283 -29.62 -2.73 -1.60
C GLU A 283 -29.56 -1.66 -0.51
N ALA A 284 -29.21 -0.41 -0.86
CA ALA A 284 -29.11 0.68 0.10
C ALA A 284 -30.49 1.19 0.53
N ARG A 285 -30.75 1.20 1.85
CA ARG A 285 -31.99 1.74 2.45
C ARG A 285 -31.85 3.20 2.90
N PHE A 286 -30.62 3.61 3.18
CA PHE A 286 -30.27 4.96 3.60
C PHE A 286 -29.11 5.47 2.75
N CYS A 287 -29.04 6.79 2.58
CA CYS A 287 -27.97 7.43 1.86
C CYS A 287 -26.65 7.25 2.62
N GLY A 288 -25.68 6.61 1.98
CA GLY A 288 -24.33 6.42 2.53
C GLY A 288 -23.59 7.72 2.81
N ASN A 289 -24.00 8.85 2.23
CA ASN A 289 -23.38 10.15 2.46
C ASN A 289 -24.04 10.93 3.61
N CYS A 290 -25.37 11.11 3.57
CA CYS A 290 -26.08 12.00 4.53
C CYS A 290 -26.96 11.27 5.56
N GLY A 291 -27.10 9.95 5.48
CA GLY A 291 -27.91 9.13 6.39
C GLY A 291 -29.43 9.25 6.18
N GLY A 292 -29.90 10.07 5.24
CA GLY A 292 -31.32 10.19 4.92
C GLY A 292 -31.88 8.91 4.31
N ALA A 293 -33.11 8.53 4.67
CA ALA A 293 -33.79 7.39 4.07
C ALA A 293 -33.88 7.55 2.54
N LEU A 294 -33.59 6.48 1.80
CA LEU A 294 -33.80 6.43 0.36
C LEU A 294 -35.26 6.02 0.14
N ALA A 295 -35.93 6.70 -0.80
CA ALA A 295 -37.26 6.29 -1.20
C ALA A 295 -37.20 4.84 -1.70
N GLU A 296 -38.27 4.07 -1.45
CA GLU A 296 -38.43 2.78 -2.10
C GLU A 296 -38.33 2.97 -3.62
N PRO A 297 -37.74 2.01 -4.35
CA PRO A 297 -37.69 2.09 -5.79
C PRO A 297 -39.16 2.16 -6.24
N GLY A 298 -39.54 3.29 -6.83
CA GLY A 298 -40.87 3.40 -7.41
C GLY A 298 -41.05 2.27 -8.43
N PRO A 299 -42.27 1.72 -8.60
CA PRO A 299 -42.51 0.71 -9.62
C PRO A 299 -42.08 1.27 -10.98
N ASP A 300 -41.08 0.63 -11.59
CA ASP A 300 -40.51 0.86 -12.94
C ASP A 300 -40.64 2.28 -13.52
N GLN A 301 -39.57 3.07 -13.43
CA GLN A 301 -39.38 4.23 -14.30
C GLN A 301 -38.91 3.85 -15.72
N ASP A 302 -38.73 2.56 -16.01
CA ASP A 302 -38.47 2.05 -17.37
C ASP A 302 -39.72 2.09 -18.27
N ALA A 303 -40.86 2.56 -17.76
CA ALA A 303 -42.05 2.87 -18.55
C ALA A 303 -42.05 4.28 -19.18
N ILE A 304 -40.88 4.90 -19.41
CA ILE A 304 -40.78 5.97 -20.41
C ILE A 304 -40.94 5.31 -21.78
N SER A 305 -42.21 5.15 -22.18
CA SER A 305 -42.59 4.82 -23.54
C SER A 305 -41.85 5.76 -24.51
N PRO A 306 -41.18 5.27 -25.57
CA PRO A 306 -40.74 6.15 -26.63
C PRO A 306 -42.01 6.76 -27.24
N GLY A 307 -42.23 8.04 -26.92
CA GLY A 307 -43.37 8.81 -27.40
C GLY A 307 -43.39 8.85 -28.93
N ARG A 308 -44.60 8.66 -29.45
CA ARG A 308 -45.02 8.88 -30.83
C ARG A 308 -44.78 10.31 -31.30
#